data_AF-A0A8U1F868-F1
#
_entry.id   AF-A0A8U1F868-F1
#
_cell.length_a   1.000
_cell.length_b   1.000
_cell.length_c   1.000
_cell.angle_alpha   90.00
_cell.angle_beta   90.00
_cell.angle_gamma   90.00
#
_symmetry.space_group_name_H-M   'P 1'
#
loop_
_entity.id
_entity.type
_entity.pdbx_description
1 polymer ?
#
loop_
_entity_poly.entity_id
_entity_poly.type
_entity_poly.pdbx_seq_one_letter_code
_entity_poly.pdbx_strand_id
1 'polypeptide(L)'
;MTPLGLTRSESDFVRYPGINDTEVLTCECSNHACQKVFWFRTLHNNLDIQFLLSLNNAGRTSHEASVGEHRFQASKRDTGSKMTFTLRLINIRSEDAGLYTCMLQNQKENKLWRPGVLLRPGETRPTLLPVTKPQPQGIPNSIPNGRCTKGNYQTPKGCGSKVLWPLVGVLLALAVALISTQYYFSRKDHWSNSERPHCRRRDSAVFTVCVLTGISFHFMNLKTVLSSSYFSILCSLQR
;
A
#
# COMPACT_ATOMS: atom_id res chain seq x y z
N MET A 1 -21.11 -32.61 4.74
CA MET A 1 -20.55 -32.52 3.37
C MET A 1 -20.73 -31.10 2.89
N THR A 2 -19.66 -30.31 2.94
CA THR A 2 -19.63 -28.89 2.58
C THR A 2 -18.91 -28.81 1.24
N PRO A 3 -19.49 -28.24 0.17
CA PRO A 3 -18.82 -28.24 -1.12
C PRO A 3 -17.69 -27.21 -1.15
N LEU A 4 -16.68 -27.58 -1.92
CA LEU A 4 -15.35 -27.01 -2.05
C LEU A 4 -15.34 -25.48 -2.18
N GLY A 5 -14.42 -24.86 -1.44
CA GLY A 5 -13.98 -23.50 -1.72
C GLY A 5 -13.41 -23.40 -3.13
N LEU A 6 -13.99 -22.52 -3.94
CA LEU A 6 -13.49 -22.14 -5.25
C LEU A 6 -12.07 -21.56 -5.08
N THR A 7 -11.06 -22.32 -5.50
CA THR A 7 -9.73 -21.78 -5.77
C THR A 7 -9.86 -20.80 -6.93
N ARG A 8 -9.84 -19.51 -6.61
CA ARG A 8 -9.87 -18.41 -7.57
C ARG A 8 -8.63 -18.53 -8.48
N SER A 9 -8.84 -18.60 -9.79
CA SER A 9 -7.79 -18.80 -10.79
C SER A 9 -6.96 -17.52 -10.96
N GLU A 10 -5.69 -17.63 -11.38
CA GLU A 10 -4.83 -16.48 -11.72
C GLU A 10 -5.48 -15.54 -12.75
N SER A 11 -6.30 -16.09 -13.65
CA SER A 11 -7.12 -15.34 -14.62
C SER A 11 -8.17 -14.42 -14.00
N ASP A 12 -8.55 -14.65 -12.74
CA ASP A 12 -9.55 -13.83 -12.04
C ASP A 12 -8.93 -12.56 -11.43
N PHE A 13 -7.59 -12.51 -11.38
CA PHE A 13 -6.82 -11.39 -10.84
C PHE A 13 -6.09 -10.60 -11.91
N VAL A 14 -5.74 -11.20 -13.05
CA VAL A 14 -5.08 -10.52 -14.17
C VAL A 14 -5.96 -10.56 -15.41
N ARG A 15 -6.17 -9.39 -16.05
CA ARG A 15 -6.95 -9.27 -17.29
C ARG A 15 -6.14 -8.57 -18.37
N TYR A 16 -6.41 -8.99 -19.60
CA TYR A 16 -5.70 -8.58 -20.81
C TYR A 16 -6.70 -7.96 -21.80
N PRO A 17 -7.32 -6.81 -21.49
CA PRO A 17 -8.26 -6.17 -22.41
C PRO A 17 -7.55 -5.65 -23.66
N GLY A 18 -8.25 -5.60 -24.79
CA GLY A 18 -7.75 -4.92 -25.98
C GLY A 18 -7.67 -3.41 -25.80
N ILE A 19 -6.88 -2.75 -26.65
CA ILE A 19 -6.88 -1.29 -26.73
C ILE A 19 -8.19 -0.83 -27.38
N ASN A 20 -8.75 0.27 -26.89
CA ASN A 20 -10.06 0.83 -27.22
C ASN A 20 -11.27 -0.03 -26.79
N ASP A 21 -11.05 -1.15 -26.09
CA ASP A 21 -12.13 -1.97 -25.54
C ASP A 21 -12.78 -1.32 -24.31
N THR A 22 -13.76 -2.04 -23.75
CA THR A 22 -14.41 -1.72 -22.48
C THR A 22 -14.24 -2.85 -21.48
N GLU A 23 -13.82 -2.53 -20.28
CA GLU A 23 -13.65 -3.48 -19.18
C GLU A 23 -14.60 -3.14 -18.03
N VAL A 24 -15.11 -4.18 -17.35
CA VAL A 24 -16.02 -4.03 -16.22
C VAL A 24 -15.46 -4.74 -15.00
N LEU A 25 -15.15 -3.97 -13.98
CA LEU A 25 -14.66 -4.45 -12.69
C LEU A 25 -15.81 -4.46 -11.68
N THR A 26 -15.90 -5.52 -10.89
CA THR A 26 -17.00 -5.74 -9.94
C THR A 26 -16.49 -5.76 -8.51
N CYS A 27 -17.21 -5.09 -7.62
CA CYS A 27 -16.93 -5.01 -6.20
C CYS A 27 -18.18 -5.40 -5.40
N GLU A 28 -18.15 -6.55 -4.75
CA GLU A 28 -19.32 -7.14 -4.13
C GLU A 28 -19.39 -6.86 -2.62
N CYS A 29 -20.58 -6.55 -2.13
CA CYS A 29 -20.92 -6.35 -0.73
C CYS A 29 -21.97 -7.37 -0.29
N SER A 30 -21.57 -8.30 0.58
CA SER A 30 -22.40 -9.46 0.93
C SER A 30 -23.60 -9.15 1.83
N ASN A 31 -23.55 -8.06 2.60
CA ASN A 31 -24.53 -7.80 3.68
C ASN A 31 -25.32 -6.49 3.52
N HIS A 32 -25.29 -5.86 2.34
CA HIS A 32 -25.93 -4.54 2.05
C HIS A 32 -25.55 -3.37 2.97
N ALA A 33 -24.68 -3.60 3.94
CA ALA A 33 -24.25 -2.57 4.89
C ALA A 33 -23.38 -1.48 4.24
N CYS A 34 -22.92 -1.70 3.01
CA CYS A 34 -22.08 -0.75 2.28
C CYS A 34 -22.90 0.47 1.86
N GLN A 35 -22.42 1.66 2.20
CA GLN A 35 -23.01 2.94 1.81
C GLN A 35 -22.29 3.59 0.64
N LYS A 36 -21.00 3.31 0.50
CA LYS A 36 -20.14 3.97 -0.47
C LYS A 36 -19.04 3.01 -0.94
N VAL A 37 -18.69 3.12 -2.21
CA VAL A 37 -17.52 2.47 -2.80
C VAL A 37 -16.55 3.53 -3.28
N PHE A 38 -15.27 3.26 -3.12
CA PHE A 38 -14.16 4.04 -3.65
C PHE A 38 -13.35 3.15 -4.56
N TRP A 39 -12.98 3.66 -5.72
CA TRP A 39 -12.17 2.97 -6.71
C TRP A 39 -10.80 3.62 -6.80
N PHE A 40 -9.77 2.79 -6.77
CA PHE A 40 -8.38 3.20 -6.85
C PHE A 40 -7.66 2.44 -7.95
N ARG A 41 -6.63 3.07 -8.50
CA ARG A 41 -5.68 2.47 -9.44
C ARG A 41 -4.28 2.66 -8.92
N THR A 42 -3.55 1.57 -8.70
CA THR A 42 -2.10 1.62 -8.54
C THR A 42 -1.46 1.57 -9.91
N LEU A 43 -0.76 2.64 -10.31
CA LEU A 43 -0.11 2.75 -11.60
C LEU A 43 1.04 1.75 -11.72
N HIS A 44 1.17 1.11 -12.88
CA HIS A 44 2.22 0.11 -13.09
C HIS A 44 3.64 0.69 -13.03
N ASN A 45 3.82 1.93 -13.49
CA ASN A 45 5.14 2.52 -13.73
C ASN A 45 5.82 3.04 -12.46
N ASN A 46 5.06 3.69 -11.56
CA ASN A 46 5.60 4.37 -10.38
C ASN A 46 4.96 3.90 -9.06
N LEU A 47 4.02 2.96 -9.12
CA LEU A 47 3.30 2.42 -7.96
C LEU A 47 2.47 3.45 -7.18
N ASP A 48 2.22 4.63 -7.75
CA ASP A 48 1.36 5.62 -7.13
C ASP A 48 -0.09 5.14 -7.11
N ILE A 49 -0.77 5.44 -6.00
CA ILE A 49 -2.19 5.14 -5.82
C ILE A 49 -2.99 6.36 -6.27
N GLN A 50 -3.71 6.21 -7.37
CA GLN A 50 -4.62 7.20 -7.90
C GLN A 50 -6.05 6.92 -7.44
N PHE A 51 -6.75 7.93 -6.92
CA PHE A 51 -8.18 7.84 -6.65
C PHE A 51 -8.94 8.06 -7.95
N LEU A 52 -9.81 7.14 -8.35
CA LEU A 52 -10.53 7.29 -9.63
C LEU A 52 -11.86 8.02 -9.42
N LEU A 53 -12.70 7.44 -8.59
CA LEU A 53 -14.02 7.94 -8.29
C LEU A 53 -14.59 7.26 -7.03
N SER A 54 -15.68 7.83 -6.53
CA SER A 54 -16.52 7.18 -5.52
C SER A 54 -17.98 7.22 -5.93
N LEU A 55 -18.74 6.22 -5.49
CA LEU A 55 -20.17 6.11 -5.71
C LEU A 55 -20.86 5.77 -4.38
N ASN A 56 -21.88 6.54 -4.02
CA ASN A 56 -22.69 6.26 -2.83
C ASN A 56 -24.00 5.54 -3.18
N ASN A 57 -24.74 5.12 -2.14
CA ASN A 57 -26.01 4.40 -2.33
C ASN A 57 -27.10 5.21 -3.03
N ALA A 58 -27.04 6.54 -2.96
CA ALA A 58 -27.96 7.45 -3.63
C ALA A 58 -27.62 7.65 -5.13
N GLY A 59 -26.62 6.94 -5.66
CA GLY A 59 -26.22 7.06 -7.06
C GLY A 59 -25.35 8.27 -7.34
N ARG A 60 -24.91 9.01 -6.32
CA ARG A 60 -24.05 10.20 -6.52
C ARG A 60 -22.62 9.75 -6.72
N THR A 61 -22.05 10.12 -7.86
CA THR A 61 -20.63 9.93 -8.19
C THR A 61 -19.81 11.16 -7.84
N SER A 62 -18.57 10.94 -7.43
CA SER A 62 -17.56 12.00 -7.26
C SER A 62 -16.28 11.50 -7.91
N HIS A 63 -15.82 12.24 -8.91
CA HIS A 63 -14.65 11.90 -9.72
C HIS A 63 -13.41 12.66 -9.21
N GLU A 64 -12.23 12.08 -9.42
CA GLU A 64 -10.98 12.82 -9.30
C GLU A 64 -10.86 13.80 -10.48
N ALA A 65 -10.48 15.05 -10.19
CA ALA A 65 -10.42 16.13 -11.19
C ALA A 65 -9.45 15.85 -12.36
N SER A 66 -8.43 15.02 -12.15
CA SER A 66 -7.43 14.64 -13.17
C SER A 66 -7.81 13.37 -13.94
N VAL A 67 -8.88 12.68 -13.56
CA VAL A 67 -9.32 11.42 -14.18
C VAL A 67 -10.44 11.74 -15.17
N GLY A 68 -10.24 11.35 -16.44
CA GLY A 68 -11.22 11.58 -17.51
C GLY A 68 -12.60 11.03 -17.17
N GLU A 69 -13.49 11.91 -16.70
CA GLU A 69 -14.80 11.60 -16.12
C GLU A 69 -15.66 10.72 -17.03
N HIS A 70 -15.55 10.92 -18.35
CA HIS A 70 -16.31 10.19 -19.35
C HIS A 70 -15.86 8.73 -19.54
N ARG A 71 -14.60 8.38 -19.19
CA ARG A 71 -14.05 7.03 -19.40
C ARG A 71 -14.30 6.08 -18.23
N PHE A 72 -14.35 6.61 -17.01
CA PHE A 72 -14.55 5.82 -15.79
C PHE A 72 -15.97 6.03 -15.27
N GLN A 73 -16.81 5.02 -15.39
CA GLN A 73 -18.22 5.09 -15.01
C GLN A 73 -18.52 4.11 -13.90
N ALA A 74 -19.09 4.58 -12.79
CA ALA A 74 -19.49 3.75 -11.69
C ALA A 74 -20.99 3.47 -11.74
N SER A 75 -21.39 2.23 -11.47
CA SER A 75 -22.80 1.89 -11.29
C SER A 75 -23.01 0.87 -10.17
N LYS A 76 -24.25 0.73 -9.73
CA LYS A 76 -24.64 -0.15 -8.62
C LYS A 76 -25.78 -1.05 -9.07
N ARG A 77 -25.68 -2.33 -8.72
CA ARG A 77 -26.77 -3.31 -8.85
C ARG A 77 -27.07 -3.88 -7.47
N ASP A 78 -28.33 -3.82 -7.09
CA ASP A 78 -28.84 -4.38 -5.84
C ASP A 78 -29.83 -5.49 -6.17
N THR A 79 -29.57 -6.70 -5.69
CA THR A 79 -30.44 -7.87 -5.90
C THR A 79 -31.19 -8.27 -4.62
N GLY A 80 -31.21 -7.43 -3.58
CA GLY A 80 -31.86 -7.71 -2.29
C GLY A 80 -31.10 -8.68 -1.38
N SER A 81 -30.32 -9.61 -1.93
CA SER A 81 -29.40 -10.49 -1.17
C SER A 81 -27.93 -10.09 -1.27
N LYS A 82 -27.56 -9.29 -2.28
CA LYS A 82 -26.20 -8.87 -2.55
C LYS A 82 -26.20 -7.50 -3.23
N MET A 83 -25.30 -6.62 -2.82
CA MET A 83 -25.06 -5.36 -3.50
C MET A 83 -23.74 -5.43 -4.26
N THR A 84 -23.76 -5.11 -5.55
CA THR A 84 -22.59 -5.14 -6.42
C THR A 84 -22.37 -3.76 -7.01
N PHE A 85 -21.20 -3.19 -6.72
CA PHE A 85 -20.74 -1.98 -7.38
C PHE A 85 -19.89 -2.37 -8.58
N THR A 86 -19.97 -1.58 -9.65
CA THR A 86 -19.21 -1.82 -10.87
C THR A 86 -18.47 -0.55 -11.29
N LEU A 87 -17.25 -0.74 -11.79
CA LEU A 87 -16.48 0.29 -12.48
C LEU A 87 -16.34 -0.16 -13.93
N ARG A 88 -16.90 0.63 -14.84
CA ARG A 88 -16.78 0.47 -16.28
C ARG A 88 -15.71 1.43 -16.77
N LEU A 89 -14.65 0.87 -17.37
CA LEU A 89 -13.60 1.62 -18.04
C LEU A 89 -13.80 1.51 -19.55
N ILE A 90 -14.03 2.64 -20.21
CA ILE A 90 -14.31 2.74 -21.64
C ILE A 90 -13.11 3.34 -22.36
N ASN A 91 -12.87 2.88 -23.59
CA ASN A 91 -11.77 3.36 -24.42
C ASN A 91 -10.44 3.16 -23.71
N ILE A 92 -10.15 1.89 -23.39
CA ILE A 92 -8.95 1.46 -22.67
C ILE A 92 -7.70 1.79 -23.46
N ARG A 93 -6.68 2.28 -22.77
CA ARG A 93 -5.38 2.61 -23.36
C ARG A 93 -4.24 1.91 -22.63
N SER A 94 -3.05 1.92 -23.21
CA SER A 94 -1.88 1.30 -22.57
C SER A 94 -1.51 1.98 -21.25
N GLU A 95 -1.72 3.29 -21.12
CA GLU A 95 -1.52 4.03 -19.86
C GLU A 95 -2.50 3.65 -18.74
N ASP A 96 -3.58 2.91 -19.06
CA ASP A 96 -4.51 2.43 -18.05
C ASP A 96 -4.04 1.14 -17.35
N ALA A 97 -2.86 0.63 -17.71
CA ALA A 97 -2.22 -0.49 -17.03
C ALA A 97 -2.01 -0.21 -15.53
N GLY A 98 -2.42 -1.17 -14.70
CA GLY A 98 -2.33 -1.00 -13.25
C GLY A 98 -3.23 -1.94 -12.47
N LEU A 99 -3.06 -1.92 -11.15
CA LEU A 99 -3.87 -2.70 -10.22
C LEU A 99 -5.08 -1.86 -9.77
N TYR A 100 -6.27 -2.31 -10.12
CA TYR A 100 -7.52 -1.67 -9.74
C TYR A 100 -8.07 -2.31 -8.48
N THR A 101 -8.34 -1.51 -7.46
CA THR A 101 -8.87 -1.97 -6.17
C THR A 101 -10.11 -1.17 -5.80
N CYS A 102 -11.02 -1.81 -5.06
CA CYS A 102 -12.15 -1.13 -4.46
C CYS A 102 -12.11 -1.20 -2.94
N MET A 103 -12.55 -0.12 -2.31
CA MET A 103 -12.77 -0.01 -0.88
C MET A 103 -14.24 0.30 -0.63
N LEU A 104 -14.90 -0.56 0.14
CA LEU A 104 -16.29 -0.41 0.56
C LEU A 104 -16.32 0.24 1.94
N GLN A 105 -17.19 1.22 2.12
CA GLN A 105 -17.41 1.90 3.39
C GLN A 105 -18.85 1.69 3.84
N ASN A 106 -19.06 1.32 5.11
CA ASN A 106 -20.38 1.19 5.72
C ASN A 106 -20.81 2.46 6.48
N GLN A 107 -22.01 2.43 7.09
CA GLN A 107 -22.54 3.58 7.86
C GLN A 107 -21.66 3.99 9.05
N LYS A 108 -20.95 3.03 9.64
CA LYS A 108 -20.05 3.22 10.78
C LYS A 108 -18.64 3.61 10.33
N GLU A 109 -18.49 3.99 9.07
CA GLU A 109 -17.23 4.31 8.40
C GLU A 109 -16.19 3.17 8.36
N ASN A 110 -16.59 1.94 8.67
CA ASN A 110 -15.69 0.79 8.56
C ASN A 110 -15.35 0.57 7.09
N LYS A 111 -14.04 0.42 6.83
CA LYS A 111 -13.47 0.26 5.49
C LYS A 111 -13.17 -1.21 5.24
N LEU A 112 -13.65 -1.73 4.12
CA LEU A 112 -13.40 -3.09 3.64
C LEU A 112 -12.74 -3.03 2.27
N TRP A 113 -11.48 -3.41 2.19
CA TRP A 113 -10.75 -3.54 0.94
C TRP A 113 -11.04 -4.88 0.29
N ARG A 114 -11.25 -4.89 -1.03
CA ARG A 114 -11.39 -6.12 -1.80
C ARG A 114 -10.10 -6.40 -2.58
N PRO A 115 -9.81 -7.67 -2.88
CA PRO A 115 -8.73 -8.02 -3.80
C PRO A 115 -8.88 -7.26 -5.12
N GLY A 116 -7.76 -6.77 -5.64
CA GLY A 116 -7.74 -6.01 -6.89
C GLY A 116 -7.70 -6.88 -8.14
N VAL A 117 -7.81 -6.20 -9.28
CA VAL A 117 -7.64 -6.78 -10.62
C VAL A 117 -6.54 -5.99 -11.34
N LEU A 118 -5.50 -6.70 -11.79
CA LEU A 118 -4.42 -6.15 -12.59
C LEU A 118 -4.86 -6.11 -14.06
N LEU A 119 -4.95 -4.91 -14.64
CA LEU A 119 -5.18 -4.74 -16.07
C LEU A 119 -3.85 -4.60 -16.80
N ARG A 120 -3.71 -5.35 -17.90
CA ARG A 120 -2.58 -5.29 -18.84
C ARG A 120 -3.09 -5.07 -20.27
N PRO A 121 -3.49 -3.84 -20.61
CA PRO A 121 -4.08 -3.55 -21.91
C PRO A 121 -3.09 -3.79 -23.07
N GLY A 122 -3.57 -4.45 -24.12
CA GLY A 122 -2.77 -4.71 -25.33
C GLY A 122 -1.71 -5.81 -25.19
N GLU A 123 -1.49 -6.37 -23.99
CA GLU A 123 -0.69 -7.58 -23.81
C GLU A 123 -1.50 -8.82 -24.22
N THR A 124 -0.86 -9.77 -24.91
CA THR A 124 -1.47 -11.08 -25.15
C THR A 124 -1.36 -11.93 -23.89
N ARG A 125 -2.44 -12.64 -23.54
CA ARG A 125 -2.41 -13.64 -22.47
C ARG A 125 -1.24 -14.61 -22.71
N PRO A 126 -0.44 -14.96 -21.69
CA PRO A 126 0.58 -15.99 -21.83
C PRO A 126 -0.06 -17.29 -22.32
N THR A 127 0.19 -17.64 -23.57
CA THR A 127 -0.14 -18.97 -24.08
C THR A 127 0.86 -19.91 -23.43
N LEU A 128 0.37 -20.85 -22.62
CA LEU A 128 1.20 -21.98 -22.20
C LEU A 128 1.78 -22.58 -23.48
N LEU A 129 3.12 -22.55 -23.61
CA LEU A 129 3.79 -23.10 -24.78
C LEU A 129 3.19 -24.49 -25.04
N PRO A 130 2.78 -24.80 -26.28
CA PRO A 130 2.26 -26.12 -26.57
C PRO A 130 3.31 -27.13 -26.13
N VAL A 131 2.94 -28.01 -25.20
CA VAL A 131 3.76 -29.15 -24.83
C VAL A 131 3.97 -29.93 -26.13
N THR A 132 5.15 -29.81 -26.71
CA THR A 132 5.61 -30.68 -27.77
C THR A 132 5.58 -32.09 -27.19
N LYS A 133 4.52 -32.86 -27.50
CA LYS A 133 4.53 -34.31 -27.28
C LYS A 133 5.81 -34.83 -27.93
N PRO A 134 6.71 -35.49 -27.20
CA PRO A 134 7.80 -36.20 -27.84
C PRO A 134 7.17 -37.26 -28.74
N GLN A 135 7.33 -37.07 -30.06
CA GLN A 135 7.04 -38.12 -31.03
C GLN A 135 7.96 -39.30 -30.68
N PRO A 136 7.46 -40.54 -30.54
CA PRO A 136 8.31 -41.68 -30.30
C PRO A 136 9.07 -41.97 -31.58
N GLN A 137 10.26 -41.38 -31.72
CA GLN A 137 11.23 -41.76 -32.73
C GLN A 137 12.13 -42.85 -32.14
N GLY A 138 12.25 -43.90 -32.93
CA GLY A 138 12.81 -45.18 -32.54
C GLY A 138 14.22 -45.10 -31.98
N ILE A 139 14.46 -46.06 -31.10
CA ILE A 139 15.75 -46.42 -30.53
C ILE A 139 16.77 -46.64 -31.66
N PRO A 140 18.00 -46.10 -31.50
CA PRO A 140 19.13 -46.99 -31.59
C PRO A 140 20.00 -46.90 -30.34
N ASN A 141 20.36 -48.10 -29.89
CA ASN A 141 21.18 -48.37 -28.72
C ASN A 141 22.62 -47.87 -28.93
N SER A 142 23.14 -47.09 -27.98
CA SER A 142 24.55 -47.22 -27.54
C SER A 142 24.79 -46.43 -26.26
N ILE A 143 25.21 -47.15 -25.23
CA ILE A 143 25.57 -46.66 -23.88
C ILE A 143 26.81 -45.76 -23.97
N PRO A 144 26.91 -44.72 -23.12
CA PRO A 144 28.07 -44.68 -22.24
C PRO A 144 27.71 -44.43 -20.78
N ASN A 145 28.47 -45.11 -19.92
CA ASN A 145 28.51 -44.99 -18.47
C ASN A 145 28.67 -43.52 -18.01
N GLY A 146 27.82 -43.09 -17.10
CA GLY A 146 28.02 -41.85 -16.33
C GLY A 146 27.32 -41.94 -14.98
N ARG A 147 28.08 -42.24 -13.93
CA ARG A 147 27.62 -42.25 -12.53
C ARG A 147 27.06 -40.87 -12.15
N CYS A 148 25.82 -40.82 -11.67
CA CYS A 148 25.29 -39.62 -11.00
C CYS A 148 25.93 -39.49 -9.62
N THR A 149 26.88 -38.57 -9.44
CA THR A 149 27.29 -38.13 -8.11
C THR A 149 26.26 -37.16 -7.54
N LYS A 150 25.69 -37.48 -6.37
CA LYS A 150 24.86 -36.56 -5.58
C LYS A 150 25.68 -35.31 -5.27
N GLY A 151 25.32 -34.17 -5.86
CA GLY A 151 25.81 -32.87 -5.42
C GLY A 151 25.21 -32.51 -4.06
N ASN A 152 26.06 -32.33 -3.06
CA ASN A 152 25.68 -31.76 -1.76
C ASN A 152 25.29 -30.29 -1.95
N TYR A 153 24.00 -30.01 -2.06
CA TYR A 153 23.49 -28.65 -1.89
C TYR A 153 23.56 -28.28 -0.40
N GLN A 154 24.63 -27.61 -0.02
CA GLN A 154 24.68 -26.87 1.24
C GLN A 154 23.72 -25.68 1.13
N THR A 155 22.69 -25.65 1.96
CA THR A 155 21.83 -24.48 2.18
C THR A 155 22.71 -23.29 2.62
N PRO A 156 22.61 -22.11 1.99
CA PRO A 156 23.34 -20.93 2.45
C PRO A 156 22.89 -20.58 3.87
N LYS A 157 23.86 -20.41 4.78
CA LYS A 157 23.65 -19.93 6.14
C LYS A 157 22.85 -18.63 6.12
N GLY A 158 21.73 -18.62 6.84
CA GLY A 158 20.88 -17.45 7.00
C GLY A 158 21.67 -16.25 7.52
N CYS A 159 21.51 -15.12 6.84
CA CYS A 159 21.85 -13.81 7.39
C CYS A 159 20.93 -13.54 8.59
N GLY A 160 21.47 -13.69 9.80
CA GLY A 160 20.80 -13.25 11.01
C GLY A 160 20.62 -11.72 10.96
N SER A 161 19.37 -11.26 10.95
CA SER A 161 19.04 -9.85 11.12
C SER A 161 19.46 -9.39 12.51
N LYS A 162 20.55 -8.62 12.59
CA LYS A 162 20.88 -7.78 13.75
C LYS A 162 20.41 -6.34 13.47
N VAL A 163 19.11 -6.14 13.28
CA VAL A 163 18.53 -4.79 13.05
C VAL A 163 17.40 -4.50 14.04
N LEU A 164 17.61 -4.79 15.32
CA LEU A 164 16.74 -4.35 16.42
C LEU A 164 17.36 -3.24 17.28
N TRP A 165 18.63 -2.90 17.05
CA TRP A 165 19.36 -1.92 17.87
C TRP A 165 18.87 -0.46 17.76
N PRO A 166 18.40 0.05 16.59
CA PRO A 166 17.94 1.44 16.51
C PRO A 166 16.67 1.71 17.32
N LEU A 167 15.75 0.73 17.38
CA LEU A 167 14.48 0.85 18.09
C LEU A 167 14.67 0.96 19.61
N VAL A 168 15.64 0.21 20.15
CA VAL A 168 15.96 0.27 21.58
C VAL A 168 16.53 1.63 21.97
N GLY A 169 17.39 2.22 21.12
CA GLY A 169 17.94 3.56 21.36
C GLY A 169 16.87 4.65 21.38
N VAL A 170 15.92 4.61 20.45
CA VAL A 170 14.81 5.57 20.40
C VAL A 170 13.90 5.45 21.62
N LEU A 171 13.57 4.22 22.04
CA LEU A 171 12.75 3.98 23.22
C LEU A 171 13.43 4.46 24.50
N LEU A 172 14.75 4.25 24.64
CA LEU A 172 15.53 4.74 25.79
C LEU A 172 15.58 6.27 25.83
N ALA A 173 15.84 6.93 24.70
CA ALA A 173 15.85 8.39 24.62
C ALA A 173 14.48 8.99 25.00
N LEU A 174 13.40 8.38 24.53
CA LEU A 174 12.04 8.80 24.86
C LEU A 174 11.73 8.63 26.36
N ALA A 175 12.14 7.52 26.96
CA ALA A 175 11.97 7.28 28.39
C ALA A 175 12.74 8.32 29.23
N VAL A 176 13.99 8.62 28.88
CA VAL A 176 14.80 9.64 29.58
C VAL A 176 14.15 11.02 29.46
N ALA A 177 13.65 11.40 28.29
CA ALA A 177 12.98 12.68 28.08
C ALA A 177 11.72 12.82 28.95
N LEU A 178 10.89 11.77 29.03
CA LEU A 178 9.70 11.76 29.87
C LEU A 178 10.05 11.84 31.36
N ILE A 179 11.02 11.06 31.84
CA ILE A 179 11.46 11.10 33.23
C ILE A 179 12.03 12.48 33.58
N SER A 180 12.84 13.07 32.70
CA SER A 180 13.42 14.41 32.88
C SER A 180 12.34 15.48 32.98
N THR A 181 11.30 15.36 32.15
CA THR A 181 10.16 16.28 32.15
C THR A 181 9.35 16.16 33.43
N GLN A 182 9.04 14.93 33.87
CA GLN A 182 8.34 14.69 35.13
C GLN A 182 9.15 15.17 36.34
N TYR A 183 10.47 14.96 36.33
CA TYR A 183 11.36 15.46 37.40
C TYR A 183 11.41 16.99 37.42
N TYR A 184 11.45 17.64 36.26
CA TYR A 184 11.41 19.10 36.16
C TYR A 184 10.12 19.68 36.74
N PHE A 185 8.97 19.07 36.44
CA PHE A 185 7.69 19.46 37.02
C PHE A 185 7.63 19.18 38.53
N SER A 186 8.03 17.98 38.97
CA SER A 186 8.06 17.62 40.39
C SER A 186 8.99 18.53 41.22
N ARG A 187 10.11 18.97 40.63
CA ARG A 187 11.02 19.95 41.26
C ARG A 187 10.40 21.35 41.33
N LYS A 188 9.59 21.76 40.35
CA LYS A 188 8.86 23.04 40.41
C LYS A 188 7.76 23.04 41.45
N ASP A 189 7.16 21.89 41.72
CA ASP A 189 6.12 21.75 42.75
C ASP A 189 6.71 21.88 44.17
N HIS A 190 7.98 21.53 44.38
CA HIS A 190 8.68 21.72 45.67
C HIS A 190 9.05 23.19 45.97
N TRP A 191 9.01 24.10 44.99
CA TRP A 191 9.16 25.54 45.22
C TRP A 191 7.83 26.29 45.36
N SER A 192 6.70 25.60 45.20
CA SER A 192 5.36 26.18 45.24
C SER A 192 4.62 25.88 46.55
N ASN A 193 5.33 25.82 47.68
CA ASN A 193 4.70 25.69 49.00
C ASN A 193 5.09 26.83 49.96
N SER A 194 5.21 28.03 49.41
CA SER A 194 5.12 29.28 50.15
C SER A 194 4.16 30.20 49.41
N GLU A 195 3.07 30.54 50.08
CA GLU A 195 2.07 31.58 49.79
C GLU A 195 0.88 31.24 48.88
N ARG A 196 -0.27 31.74 49.37
CA ARG A 196 -1.66 31.34 49.10
C ARG A 196 -2.29 32.15 47.93
N PRO A 197 -3.56 31.88 47.54
CA PRO A 197 -3.97 31.74 46.15
C PRO A 197 -4.55 33.04 45.55
N HIS A 198 -4.19 33.34 44.30
CA HIS A 198 -5.05 34.14 43.42
C HIS A 198 -4.99 33.59 42.01
N CYS A 199 -6.18 33.39 41.43
CA CYS A 199 -6.41 32.85 40.11
C CYS A 199 -5.51 33.47 39.03
N ARG A 200 -4.76 32.64 38.30
CA ARG A 200 -4.26 32.99 36.97
C ARG A 200 -4.48 31.82 36.00
N ARG A 201 -5.55 31.97 35.21
CA ARG A 201 -5.81 31.28 33.95
C ARG A 201 -4.58 31.42 33.05
N ARG A 202 -3.93 30.32 32.64
CA ARG A 202 -3.03 30.28 31.47
C ARG A 202 -2.82 28.86 30.93
N ASP A 203 -3.78 28.46 30.11
CA ASP A 203 -3.68 27.67 28.88
C ASP A 203 -2.55 26.64 28.77
N SER A 204 -2.92 25.36 28.94
CA SER A 204 -2.15 24.18 28.52
C SER A 204 -1.79 24.19 27.02
N ALA A 205 -2.35 25.09 26.22
CA ALA A 205 -2.03 25.25 24.80
C ALA A 205 -0.63 25.86 24.54
N VAL A 206 -0.08 26.66 25.47
CA VAL A 206 1.19 27.37 25.21
C VAL A 206 2.41 26.45 25.35
N PHE A 207 2.36 25.45 26.23
CA PHE A 207 3.47 24.51 26.40
C PHE A 207 3.57 23.50 25.25
N THR A 208 2.47 23.07 24.67
CA THR A 208 2.47 22.17 23.50
C THR A 208 3.03 22.86 22.24
N VAL A 209 2.78 24.17 22.09
CA VAL A 209 3.31 24.95 20.96
C VAL A 209 4.83 25.12 21.05
N CYS A 210 5.41 25.32 22.25
CA CYS A 210 6.87 25.45 22.40
C CYS A 210 7.64 24.14 22.14
N VAL A 211 7.05 22.98 22.46
CA VAL A 211 7.69 21.67 22.17
C VAL A 211 7.62 21.36 20.67
N LEU A 212 6.54 21.73 19.99
CA LEU A 212 6.39 21.53 18.54
C LEU A 212 7.25 22.51 17.71
N THR A 213 7.44 23.76 18.16
CA THR A 213 8.36 24.69 17.48
C THR A 213 9.83 24.33 17.71
N GLY A 214 10.20 23.81 18.88
CA GLY A 214 11.55 23.27 19.14
C GLY A 214 11.89 22.02 18.32
N ILE A 215 10.92 21.12 18.10
CA ILE A 215 11.10 19.95 17.24
C ILE A 215 11.14 20.35 15.75
N SER A 216 10.36 21.35 15.32
CA SER A 216 10.45 21.90 13.95
C SER A 216 11.78 22.62 13.67
N PHE A 217 12.37 23.31 14.64
CA PHE A 217 13.69 23.93 14.47
C PHE A 217 14.83 22.89 14.38
N HIS A 218 14.71 21.75 15.06
CA HIS A 218 15.65 20.64 14.88
C HIS A 218 15.47 19.90 13.55
N PHE A 219 14.24 19.80 13.01
CA PHE A 219 13.99 19.20 11.70
C PHE A 219 14.34 20.11 10.50
N MET A 220 14.27 21.44 10.66
CA MET A 220 14.75 22.37 9.63
C MET A 220 16.28 22.39 9.50
N ASN A 221 17.03 22.05 10.55
CA ASN A 221 18.49 21.95 10.47
C ASN A 221 19.00 20.63 9.84
N LEU A 222 18.20 19.56 9.84
CA LEU A 222 18.64 18.29 9.23
C LEU A 222 18.61 18.33 7.69
N LYS A 223 17.73 19.13 7.09
CA LYS A 223 17.73 19.36 5.62
C LYS A 223 18.91 20.21 5.16
N THR A 224 19.36 21.19 5.94
CA THR A 224 20.53 22.02 5.62
C THR A 224 21.86 21.29 5.85
N VAL A 225 21.96 20.42 6.85
CA VAL A 225 23.17 19.62 7.11
C VAL A 225 23.32 18.45 6.11
N LEU A 226 22.22 17.85 5.64
CA LEU A 226 22.25 16.84 4.57
C LEU A 226 22.53 17.45 3.18
N SER A 227 22.21 18.73 2.96
CA SER A 227 22.59 19.44 1.72
C SER A 227 24.08 19.84 1.69
N SER A 228 24.68 20.16 2.86
CA SER A 228 26.10 20.54 2.95
C SER A 228 27.05 19.33 2.83
N SER A 229 26.61 18.16 3.28
CA SER A 229 27.37 16.91 3.14
C SER A 229 27.34 16.35 1.71
N TYR A 230 26.28 16.61 0.93
CA TYR A 230 26.25 16.25 -0.51
C TYR A 230 27.17 17.16 -1.36
N PHE A 231 27.24 18.46 -1.06
CA PHE A 231 28.13 19.40 -1.76
C PHE A 231 29.62 19.17 -1.43
N SER A 232 29.96 18.77 -0.19
CA SER A 232 31.35 18.47 0.18
C SER A 232 31.87 17.15 -0.41
N ILE A 233 30.98 16.19 -0.71
CA ILE A 233 31.35 14.92 -1.35
C ILE A 233 31.49 15.09 -2.88
N LEU A 234 30.71 15.99 -3.50
CA LEU A 234 30.84 16.29 -4.94
C LEU A 234 32.09 17.13 -5.29
N CYS A 235 32.58 17.98 -4.39
CA CYS A 235 33.84 18.72 -4.61
C CYS A 235 35.13 17.87 -4.48
N SER A 236 35.07 16.66 -3.91
CA SER A 236 36.24 15.77 -3.80
C SER A 236 36.36 14.75 -4.94
N LEU A 237 35.41 14.72 -5.88
CA LEU A 237 35.36 13.77 -7.00
C LEU A 237 35.66 14.40 -8.37
N GLN A 238 36.09 15.66 -8.40
CA GLN A 238 36.41 16.39 -9.63
C GLN A 238 37.79 17.04 -9.64
N ARG A 239 38.76 16.47 -8.91
CA ARG A 239 40.19 16.77 -9.06
C ARG A 239 40.97 15.48 -9.25
#